data_AF-E9HT91-F1
#
_entry.id   AF-E9HT91-F1
#
_cell.length_a   1.000
_cell.length_b   1.000
_cell.length_c   1.000
_cell.angle_alpha   90.00
_cell.angle_beta   90.00
_cell.angle_gamma   90.00
#
_symmetry.space_group_name_H-M   'P 1'
#
loop_
_entity.id
_entity.type
_entity.pdbx_description
1 polymer ?
#
loop_
_entity_poly.entity_id
_entity_poly.type
_entity_poly.pdbx_seq_one_letter_code
_entity_poly.pdbx_strand_id
1 'polypeptide(L)' 'MTTALPLLTEGGIISYGICQTGCNAVAVACYAAAGFTFGVPTWGATIPAVLASCNSALGICMGVCALVIPLPAP' A
#
# COMPACT_ATOMS: atom_id res chain seq x y z
N MET A 1 27.66 -10.01 -20.69
CA MET A 1 26.66 -10.73 -19.88
C MET A 1 25.85 -9.68 -19.14
N THR A 2 24.86 -9.10 -19.83
CA THR A 2 24.16 -7.85 -19.42
C THR A 2 22.69 -7.83 -19.87
N THR A 3 22.14 -8.96 -20.31
CA THR A 3 20.81 -9.06 -20.93
C THR A 3 19.71 -9.59 -20.01
N ALA A 4 19.92 -9.66 -18.68
CA ALA A 4 18.91 -10.13 -17.71
C ALA A 4 18.15 -9.01 -16.99
N LEU A 5 18.47 -7.73 -17.25
CA LEU A 5 17.89 -6.58 -16.55
C LEU A 5 16.39 -6.29 -16.80
N PRO A 6 15.79 -6.53 -18.00
CA PRO A 6 14.40 -6.13 -18.22
C PRO A 6 13.42 -7.03 -17.45
N LEU A 7 13.64 -8.36 -17.42
CA LEU A 7 12.69 -9.31 -16.81
C LEU A 7 12.61 -9.17 -15.27
N LEU A 8 13.72 -8.80 -14.62
CA LEU A 8 13.74 -8.54 -13.16
C LEU A 8 12.92 -7.31 -12.78
N THR A 9 12.81 -6.32 -13.68
CA THR A 9 12.07 -5.08 -13.42
C THR A 9 10.56 -5.29 -13.54
N GLU A 10 10.13 -6.17 -14.45
CA GLU A 10 8.70 -6.39 -14.74
C GLU A 10 8.00 -7.14 -13.60
N GLY A 11 8.66 -8.17 -13.03
CA GLY A 11 8.13 -8.94 -11.90
C GLY A 11 8.06 -8.18 -10.58
N GLY A 12 9.05 -7.32 -10.35
CA GLY A 12 9.10 -6.43 -9.21
C GLY A 12 7.92 -5.47 -9.15
N ILE A 13 7.54 -4.89 -10.29
CA ILE A 13 6.41 -3.96 -10.37
C ILE A 13 5.08 -4.67 -10.16
N ILE A 14 4.91 -5.89 -10.66
CA ILE A 14 3.69 -6.68 -10.42
C ILE A 14 3.56 -6.97 -8.92
N SER A 15 4.63 -7.44 -8.29
CA SER A 15 4.66 -7.74 -6.84
C SER A 15 4.39 -6.50 -6.00
N TYR A 16 4.96 -5.36 -6.39
CA TYR A 16 4.68 -4.06 -5.76
C TYR A 16 3.20 -3.69 -5.88
N GLY A 17 2.61 -3.84 -7.07
CA GLY A 17 1.20 -3.59 -7.30
C GLY A 17 0.29 -4.43 -6.41
N ILE A 18 0.54 -5.74 -6.34
CA ILE A 18 -0.22 -6.67 -5.47
C ILE A 18 -0.10 -6.27 -3.99
N CYS A 19 1.11 -5.94 -3.53
CA CYS A 19 1.34 -5.47 -2.16
C CYS A 19 0.52 -4.22 -1.86
N GLN A 20 0.54 -3.23 -2.76
CA GLN A 20 -0.25 -2.01 -2.59
C GLN A 20 -1.74 -2.28 -2.59
N THR A 21 -2.24 -3.18 -3.44
CA THR A 21 -3.65 -3.58 -3.43
C THR A 21 -4.04 -4.17 -2.07
N GLY A 22 -3.20 -5.03 -1.50
CA GLY A 22 -3.42 -5.59 -0.17
C GLY A 22 -3.44 -4.53 0.93
N CYS A 23 -2.46 -3.64 0.96
CA CYS A 23 -2.40 -2.55 1.94
C CYS A 23 -3.62 -1.61 1.85
N ASN A 24 -4.07 -1.28 0.63
CA ASN A 24 -5.28 -0.48 0.43
C ASN A 24 -6.54 -1.22 0.89
N ALA A 25 -6.65 -2.52 0.64
CA ALA A 25 -7.79 -3.32 1.13
C ALA A 25 -7.87 -3.31 2.67
N VAL A 26 -6.73 -3.42 3.35
CA VAL A 26 -6.65 -3.29 4.82
C VAL A 26 -7.06 -1.90 5.29
N ALA A 27 -6.63 -0.84 4.60
CA ALA A 27 -7.04 0.53 4.93
C ALA A 27 -8.56 0.72 4.78
N VAL A 28 -9.15 0.21 3.69
CA VAL A 28 -10.60 0.21 3.48
C VAL A 28 -11.32 -0.52 4.62
N ALA A 29 -10.83 -1.70 5.02
CA ALA A 29 -11.41 -2.45 6.13
C ALA A 29 -11.31 -1.69 7.48
N CYS A 30 -10.17 -1.04 7.75
CA CYS A 30 -9.97 -0.22 8.96
C CYS A 30 -10.95 0.95 9.01
N TYR A 31 -11.13 1.67 7.89
CA TYR A 31 -12.10 2.77 7.79
C TYR A 31 -13.53 2.28 7.94
N ALA A 32 -13.89 1.16 7.29
CA ALA A 32 -15.22 0.57 7.38
C ALA A 32 -15.55 0.14 8.82
N ALA A 33 -14.59 -0.45 9.54
CA ALA A 33 -14.74 -0.80 10.96
C ALA A 33 -14.95 0.43 11.85
N ALA A 34 -14.39 1.59 11.47
CA ALA A 34 -14.62 2.87 12.14
C ALA A 34 -15.91 3.59 11.69
N GLY A 35 -16.64 3.06 10.70
CA GLY A 35 -17.86 3.67 10.15
C GLY A 35 -17.62 4.78 9.11
N PHE A 36 -16.43 4.82 8.50
CA PHE A 36 -16.05 5.81 7.49
C PHE A 36 -15.79 5.16 6.13
N THR A 37 -15.91 5.95 5.08
CA THR A 37 -15.52 5.56 3.72
C THR A 37 -14.10 6.04 3.44
N PHE A 38 -13.23 5.11 3.02
CA PHE A 38 -11.85 5.44 2.64
C PHE A 38 -11.80 6.39 1.43
N GLY A 39 -10.88 7.37 1.46
CA GLY A 39 -10.70 8.35 0.37
C GLY A 39 -11.64 9.55 0.39
N VAL A 40 -12.62 9.59 1.31
CA VAL A 40 -13.39 10.81 1.57
C VAL A 40 -12.46 11.84 2.22
N PRO A 41 -12.48 13.12 1.81
CA PRO A 41 -11.56 14.13 2.32
C PRO A 41 -11.60 14.17 3.85
N THR A 42 -10.46 13.81 4.42
CA THR A 42 -10.20 13.96 5.82
C THR A 42 -9.95 15.44 6.10
N TRP A 43 -10.84 16.06 6.87
CA TRP A 43 -10.87 17.49 7.18
C TRP A 43 -9.66 17.95 8.01
N GLY A 44 -8.46 17.98 7.45
CA GLY A 44 -7.25 18.58 8.05
C GLY A 44 -7.03 18.19 9.52
N ALA A 45 -6.84 19.20 10.39
CA ALA A 45 -6.55 19.01 11.81
C ALA A 45 -7.67 18.33 12.62
N THR A 46 -8.88 18.16 12.07
CA THR A 46 -10.02 17.51 12.75
C THR A 46 -10.20 16.04 12.39
N ILE A 47 -9.19 15.41 11.79
CA ILE A 47 -9.16 13.96 11.55
C ILE A 47 -9.43 13.19 12.85
N PRO A 48 -10.40 12.26 12.86
CA PRO A 48 -10.56 11.36 13.99
C PRO A 48 -9.31 10.51 14.19
N ALA A 49 -8.88 10.34 15.44
CA ALA A 49 -7.64 9.63 15.78
C ALA A 49 -7.57 8.21 15.20
N VAL A 50 -8.72 7.51 15.09
CA VAL A 50 -8.79 6.19 14.46
C VAL A 50 -8.43 6.24 12.97
N LEU A 51 -8.88 7.24 12.21
CA LEU A 51 -8.48 7.40 10.80
C LEU A 51 -7.00 7.75 10.68
N ALA A 52 -6.47 8.60 11.57
CA ALA A 52 -5.04 8.88 11.60
C ALA A 52 -4.23 7.59 11.76
N SER A 53 -4.63 6.72 12.70
CA SER A 53 -3.97 5.42 12.91
C SER A 53 -4.10 4.47 11.71
N CYS A 54 -5.28 4.40 11.06
CA CYS A 54 -5.47 3.61 9.84
C CYS A 54 -4.52 4.07 8.72
N ASN A 55 -4.37 5.39 8.52
CA ASN A 55 -3.48 5.96 7.51
C ASN A 55 -2.00 5.77 7.86
N SER A 56 -1.62 5.88 9.14
CA SER A 56 -0.25 5.60 9.58
C SER A 56 0.11 4.14 9.32
N ALA A 57 -0.79 3.20 9.63
CA ALA A 57 -0.59 1.78 9.33
C ALA A 57 -0.50 1.51 7.83
N LEU A 58 -1.36 2.15 7.02
CA LEU A 58 -1.28 2.13 5.56
C LEU A 58 0.09 2.60 5.07
N GLY A 59 0.58 3.75 5.55
CA GLY A 59 1.89 4.29 5.17
C GLY A 59 3.05 3.34 5.48
N ILE A 60 3.03 2.69 6.65
CA ILE A 60 4.02 1.67 7.02
C ILE A 60 3.93 0.46 6.09
N CYS A 61 2.72 -0.03 5.80
CA CYS A 61 2.47 -1.13 4.88
C CYS A 61 2.99 -0.82 3.47
N MET A 62 2.73 0.39 2.96
CA MET A 62 3.23 0.82 1.67
C MET A 62 4.76 0.96 1.64
N GLY A 63 5.36 1.43 2.74
CA GLY A 63 6.82 1.51 2.89
C GLY A 63 7.51 0.17 2.73
N VAL A 64 6.93 -0.92 3.25
CA VAL A 64 7.49 -2.27 3.07
C VAL A 64 7.25 -2.83 1.67
N CYS A 65 6.27 -2.35 0.90
CA CYS A 65 6.08 -2.79 -0.49
C CYS A 65 7.30 -2.48 -1.38
N ALA A 66 8.09 -1.44 -1.08
CA ALA A 66 9.32 -1.16 -1.84
C ALA A 66 10.34 -2.32 -1.79
N LEU A 67 10.27 -3.16 -0.75
CA LEU A 67 11.19 -4.30 -0.58
C LEU A 67 10.88 -5.46 -1.53
N VAL A 68 9.70 -5.48 -2.17
CA VAL A 68 9.32 -6.55 -3.10
C VAL A 68 9.64 -6.23 -4.57
N ILE A 69 10.10 -5.01 -4.87
CA ILE A 69 10.56 -4.59 -6.21
C ILE A 69 11.74 -5.43 -6.74
N PRO A 70 12.73 -5.86 -5.93
CA PRO A 70 13.81 -6.72 -6.45
C PRO A 70 13.42 -8.20 -6.57
N LEU A 71 12.18 -8.60 -6.22
CA LEU A 71 11.77 -10.00 -6.26
C LEU A 71 11.42 -10.44 -7.70
N PRO A 72 11.72 -11.70 -8.08
CA PRO A 72 11.28 -12.27 -9.35
C PRO A 72 9.74 -12.31 -9.44
N ALA A 73 9.21 -12.26 -10.67
CA ALA A 73 7.79 -12.52 -10.92
C ALA A 73 7.40 -13.94 -10.47
N PRO A 74 6.13 -14.19 -10.07
CA PRO A 74 5.62 -15.55 -9.89
C PRO A 74 5.69 -16.39 -11.18
#